data_AF-A0A960YF29-F1
#
_entry.id   AF-A0A960YF29-F1
#
_cell.length_a   1.000
_cell.length_b   1.000
_cell.length_c   1.000
_cell.angle_alpha   90.00
_cell.angle_beta   90.00
_cell.angle_gamma   90.00
#
_symmetry.space_group_name_H-M   'P 1'
#
loop_
_entity.id
_entity.type
_entity.pdbx_description
1 polymer ?
#
loop_
_entity_poly.entity_id
_entity_poly.type
_entity_poly.pdbx_seq_one_letter_code
_entity_poly.pdbx_strand_id
1 'polypeptide(L)'
;MEAEVTILKLKDTLIVPVQVELHDNAAKALQEKILMSIEKENAQGLIIDISGIFIVDSFLGRILAETAKMAKLIGAKVVLTGMRKEV
;
A
#
# COMPACT_ATOMS: atom_id res chain seq x y z
N MET A 1 -6.95 17.95 -5.79
CA MET A 1 -7.25 16.66 -6.43
C MET A 1 -6.85 15.58 -5.44
N GLU A 2 -7.77 14.70 -5.07
CA GLU A 2 -7.41 13.48 -4.34
C GLU A 2 -6.45 12.67 -5.22
N ALA A 3 -5.36 12.18 -4.63
CA ALA A 3 -4.40 11.39 -5.37
C ALA A 3 -5.09 10.10 -5.87
N GLU A 4 -5.13 9.91 -7.18
CA GLU A 4 -5.71 8.72 -7.78
C GLU A 4 -4.80 7.52 -7.49
N VAL A 5 -5.21 6.73 -6.50
CA VAL A 5 -4.48 5.50 -6.12
C VAL A 5 -4.58 4.49 -7.25
N THR A 6 -3.44 4.12 -7.83
CA THR A 6 -3.36 3.07 -8.85
C THR A 6 -3.12 1.71 -8.19
N ILE A 7 -3.94 0.71 -8.54
CA ILE A 7 -3.75 -0.68 -8.13
C ILE A 7 -3.66 -1.52 -9.40
N LEU A 8 -2.52 -2.17 -9.59
CA LEU A 8 -2.28 -3.07 -10.71
C LEU A 8 -2.50 -4.50 -10.23
N LYS A 9 -3.09 -5.36 -11.07
CA LYS A 9 -3.23 -6.79 -10.78
C LYS A 9 -2.32 -7.59 -11.71
N LEU A 10 -1.48 -8.42 -11.13
CA LEU A 10 -0.67 -9.40 -11.83
C LEU A 10 -0.96 -10.78 -11.24
N LYS A 11 -1.69 -11.60 -12.00
CA LYS A 11 -2.19 -12.91 -11.53
C LYS A 11 -2.98 -12.74 -10.21
N ASP A 12 -2.53 -13.40 -9.15
CA ASP A 12 -3.07 -13.39 -7.79
C ASP A 12 -2.42 -12.32 -6.90
N THR A 13 -1.63 -11.42 -7.46
CA THR A 13 -0.89 -10.38 -6.73
C THR A 13 -1.35 -8.99 -7.13
N LEU A 14 -1.61 -8.13 -6.15
CA LEU A 14 -1.81 -6.70 -6.35
C LEU A 14 -0.49 -5.95 -6.18
N ILE A 15 -0.25 -4.97 -7.03
CA ILE A 15 0.93 -4.10 -7.00
C ILE A 15 0.43 -2.67 -6.86
N VAL A 16 0.89 -2.00 -5.81
CA VAL A 16 0.41 -0.68 -5.40
C VAL A 16 1.59 0.28 -5.31
N PRO A 17 1.89 1.02 -6.39
CA PRO A 17 2.89 2.08 -6.35
C PRO A 17 2.35 3.29 -5.58
N VAL A 18 3.04 3.69 -4.53
CA VAL A 18 2.74 4.87 -3.72
C VAL A 18 3.64 6.01 -4.21
N GLN A 19 3.05 6.98 -4.92
CA GLN A 19 3.79 8.02 -5.67
C GLN A 19 3.67 9.43 -5.06
N VAL A 20 2.92 9.58 -3.99
CA VAL A 20 2.63 10.88 -3.37
C VAL A 20 2.78 10.79 -1.86
N GLU A 21 3.13 11.93 -1.25
CA GLU A 21 3.03 12.11 0.20
C GLU A 21 1.56 11.89 0.61
N LEU A 22 1.35 10.81 1.37
CA LEU A 22 0.03 10.47 1.86
C LEU A 22 -0.30 11.34 3.07
N HIS A 23 -0.88 12.51 2.83
CA HIS A 23 -1.54 13.27 3.90
C HIS A 23 -2.81 12.52 4.36
N ASP A 24 -3.15 12.62 5.65
CA ASP A 24 -4.10 11.78 6.39
C ASP A 24 -5.22 11.09 5.60
N ASN A 25 -6.04 11.86 4.87
CA ASN A 25 -7.18 11.33 4.14
C ASN A 25 -6.78 10.43 2.97
N ALA A 26 -5.71 10.76 2.24
CA ALA A 26 -5.21 9.96 1.13
C ALA A 26 -4.64 8.61 1.62
N ALA A 27 -4.02 8.61 2.81
CA ALA A 27 -3.47 7.39 3.42
C ALA A 27 -4.56 6.39 3.79
N LYS A 28 -5.65 6.87 4.39
CA LYS A 28 -6.82 6.05 4.73
C LYS A 28 -7.55 5.55 3.48
N ALA A 29 -7.77 6.43 2.49
CA ALA A 29 -8.38 6.04 1.23
C ALA A 29 -7.56 4.97 0.50
N LEU A 30 -6.23 5.08 0.51
CA LEU A 30 -5.32 4.05 -0.01
C LEU A 30 -5.53 2.72 0.71
N GLN A 31 -5.52 2.72 2.04
CA GLN A 31 -5.71 1.52 2.84
C GLN A 31 -7.05 0.84 2.52
N GLU A 32 -8.16 1.58 2.56
CA GLU A 32 -9.49 1.05 2.24
C GLU A 32 -9.53 0.45 0.83
N LYS A 33 -8.99 1.18 -0.16
CA LYS A 33 -8.96 0.73 -1.55
C LYS A 33 -8.13 -0.55 -1.73
N ILE A 34 -6.99 -0.67 -1.03
CA ILE A 34 -6.16 -1.88 -1.04
C ILE A 34 -6.96 -3.06 -0.48
N LEU A 35 -7.56 -2.92 0.71
CA LEU A 35 -8.28 -4.01 1.37
C LEU A 35 -9.48 -4.47 0.53
N MET A 36 -10.27 -3.52 0.02
CA MET A 36 -11.39 -3.82 -0.89
C MET A 36 -10.92 -4.52 -2.18
N SER A 37 -9.76 -4.12 -2.72
CA SER A 37 -9.22 -4.75 -3.93
C SER A 37 -8.72 -6.16 -3.67
N ILE A 38 -8.11 -6.44 -2.51
CA ILE A 38 -7.69 -7.80 -2.13
C ILE A 38 -8.90 -8.73 -2.09
N GLU A 39 -9.98 -8.30 -1.44
CA GLU A 39 -11.22 -9.07 -1.33
C GLU A 39 -11.87 -9.27 -2.71
N LYS A 40 -12.10 -8.17 -3.43
CA LYS A 40 -12.76 -8.20 -4.75
C LYS A 40 -12.02 -9.08 -5.76
N GLU A 41 -10.69 -8.99 -5.77
CA GLU A 41 -9.86 -9.67 -6.76
C GLU A 41 -9.39 -11.06 -6.30
N ASN A 42 -9.74 -11.46 -5.07
CA ASN A 42 -9.27 -12.65 -4.36
C ASN A 42 -7.73 -12.78 -4.42
N ALA A 43 -7.04 -11.68 -4.15
CA ALA A 43 -5.59 -11.61 -4.27
C ALA A 43 -4.90 -12.30 -3.08
N GLN A 44 -3.91 -13.14 -3.38
CA GLN A 44 -3.07 -13.84 -2.40
C GLN A 44 -1.76 -13.11 -2.11
N GLY A 45 -1.40 -12.13 -2.96
CA GLY A 45 -0.21 -11.31 -2.81
C GLY A 45 -0.53 -9.82 -2.84
N LEU A 46 0.23 -9.05 -2.07
CA LEU A 46 0.25 -7.59 -2.10
C LEU A 46 1.70 -7.09 -2.09
N ILE A 47 2.06 -6.31 -3.11
CA ILE A 47 3.29 -5.54 -3.19
C ILE A 47 2.93 -4.08 -2.99
N ILE A 48 3.46 -3.47 -1.94
CA ILE A 48 3.38 -2.03 -1.71
C ILE A 48 4.73 -1.45 -2.11
N ASP A 49 4.77 -0.65 -3.18
CA ASP A 49 6.00 -0.03 -3.64
C ASP A 49 6.06 1.43 -3.22
N ILE A 50 7.00 1.76 -2.34
CA ILE A 50 7.20 3.13 -1.85
C ILE A 50 8.42 3.81 -2.51
N SER A 51 8.86 3.31 -3.68
CA SER A 51 9.98 3.88 -4.44
C SER A 51 9.76 5.34 -4.88
N GLY A 52 8.51 5.80 -4.96
CA GLY A 52 8.14 7.18 -5.25
C GLY A 52 8.19 8.12 -4.04
N ILE A 53 8.41 7.60 -2.83
CA ILE A 53 8.43 8.39 -1.59
C ILE A 53 9.87 8.72 -1.21
N PHE A 54 10.14 9.98 -0.84
CA PHE A 54 11.46 10.42 -0.41
C PHE A 54 11.70 10.25 1.08
N ILE A 55 10.71 10.56 1.91
CA ILE A 55 10.79 10.52 3.38
C ILE A 55 9.62 9.71 3.91
N VAL A 56 9.89 8.78 4.82
CA VAL A 56 8.86 8.03 5.55
C VAL A 56 8.79 8.54 6.98
N ASP A 57 7.73 9.27 7.31
CA ASP A 57 7.47 9.72 8.68
C ASP A 57 6.78 8.65 9.54
N SER A 58 6.54 8.98 10.81
CA SER A 58 5.87 8.07 11.74
C SER A 58 4.41 7.77 11.37
N PHE A 59 3.73 8.69 10.70
CA PHE A 59 2.32 8.53 10.33
C PHE A 59 2.20 7.58 9.13
N LEU A 60 2.94 7.83 8.06
CA LEU A 60 3.00 6.98 6.89
C LEU A 60 3.48 5.57 7.26
N GLY A 61 4.53 5.47 8.08
CA GLY A 61 5.03 4.20 8.58
C GLY A 61 3.96 3.40 9.33
N ARG A 62 3.16 4.07 10.18
CA ARG A 62 2.04 3.44 10.88
C ARG A 62 0.96 2.95 9.92
N ILE A 63 0.52 3.78 8.98
CA ILE A 63 -0.52 3.40 8.01
C ILE A 63 -0.06 2.23 7.15
N LEU A 64 1.17 2.22 6.68
CA LEU A 64 1.74 1.10 5.91
C LEU A 64 1.77 -0.19 6.74
N ALA A 65 2.22 -0.10 8.00
CA ALA A 65 2.26 -1.25 8.90
C ALA A 65 0.86 -1.80 9.22
N GLU A 66 -0.11 -0.93 9.50
CA GLU A 66 -1.51 -1.32 9.72
C GLU A 66 -2.12 -1.96 8.47
N THR A 67 -1.90 -1.36 7.30
CA THR A 67 -2.37 -1.89 6.01
C THR A 67 -1.80 -3.29 5.75
N ALA A 68 -0.49 -3.47 5.95
CA ALA A 68 0.15 -4.77 5.79
C ALA A 68 -0.40 -5.81 6.78
N LYS A 69 -0.66 -5.41 8.03
CA LYS A 69 -1.26 -6.30 9.04
C LYS A 69 -2.67 -6.73 8.64
N MET A 70 -3.51 -5.79 8.20
CA MET A 70 -4.88 -6.09 7.78
C MET A 70 -4.93 -6.96 6.52
N ALA A 71 -4.11 -6.65 5.51
CA ALA A 71 -3.99 -7.49 4.32
C ALA A 71 -3.58 -8.93 4.66
N LYS A 72 -2.66 -9.11 5.63
CA LYS A 72 -2.28 -10.44 6.13
C LYS A 72 -3.42 -11.17 6.84
N LEU A 73 -4.27 -10.46 7.59
CA LEU A 73 -5.45 -11.05 8.24
C LEU A 73 -6.49 -11.54 7.22
N ILE A 74 -6.61 -10.86 6.07
CA ILE A 74 -7.50 -11.26 4.97
C ILE A 74 -6.91 -12.44 4.16
N GLY A 75 -5.64 -12.78 4.38
CA GLY A 75 -4.99 -13.94 3.75
C GLY A 75 -3.98 -13.57 2.67
N ALA A 76 -3.68 -12.29 2.45
CA ALA A 76 -2.67 -11.85 1.49
C ALA A 76 -1.26 -11.87 2.11
N LYS A 77 -0.28 -12.37 1.35
CA LYS A 77 1.15 -12.18 1.66
C LYS A 77 1.57 -10.79 1.25
N VAL A 78 2.18 -10.04 2.16
CA VAL A 78 2.54 -8.64 1.93
C VAL A 78 4.05 -8.47 1.83
N VAL A 79 4.50 -7.72 0.83
CA VAL A 79 5.89 -7.28 0.65
C VAL A 79 5.92 -5.76 0.48
N LEU A 80 6.81 -5.09 1.22
CA LEU A 80 7.10 -3.67 1.05
C LEU A 80 8.39 -3.52 0.24
N THR A 81 8.37 -2.74 -0.83
CA THR A 81 9.52 -2.50 -1.73
C THR A 81 9.83 -1.01 -1.83
N GLY A 82 10.99 -0.67 -2.39
CA GLY A 82 11.35 0.71 -2.66
C GLY A 82 11.81 1.50 -1.43
N MET A 83 11.99 0.85 -0.27
CA MET A 83 12.62 1.48 0.89
C MET A 83 14.06 1.90 0.56
N ARG A 84 14.34 3.20 0.70
CA ARG A 84 15.69 3.76 0.65
C ARG A 84 16.18 4.02 2.06
N LYS A 85 17.47 3.78 2.29
CA LYS A 85 18.14 4.22 3.50
C LYS A 85 18.42 5.71 3.35
N GLU A 86 17.94 6.52 4.30
CA GLU A 86 18.45 7.87 4.46
C GLU A 86 19.87 7.76 5.04
N VAL A 87 20.87 8.17 4.25
CA VAL A 87 22.25 8.35 4.68
C VAL A 87 22.68 9.76 4.32
#